data_AF-A0A2G9T5Q6-F1
#
_entry.id   AF-A0A2G9T5Q6-F1
#
_cell.length_a   1.000
_cell.length_b   1.000
_cell.length_c   1.000
_cell.angle_alpha   90.00
_cell.angle_beta   90.00
_cell.angle_gamma   90.00
#
_symmetry.space_group_name_H-M   'P 1'
#
loop_
_entity.id
_entity.type
_entity.pdbx_description
1 polymer ?
#
loop_
_entity_poly.entity_id
_entity_poly.type
_entity_poly.pdbx_seq_one_letter_code
_entity_poly.pdbx_strand_id
1 'polypeptide(L)'
;VLRLLEEKFPVAANGKGYKVLPPYLRIIQGDGITYESIGAILQALMDGGWSADNVVFGAGGSLLQRLNRDTQKCAFKCSHVVVNGEQRDVYKNPVTDEGKRSKKGYLTLQRSPSGNLRTFQEGLGNPDE
;
A
#
# COMPACT_ATOMS: atom_id res chain seq x y z
N VAL A 1 -21.60 -19.81 -0.04
CA VAL A 1 -21.38 -20.08 -1.48
C VAL A 1 -20.47 -21.27 -1.70
N LEU A 2 -19.18 -21.24 -1.32
CA LEU A 2 -18.24 -22.34 -1.58
C LEU A 2 -18.72 -23.73 -1.09
N ARG A 3 -19.26 -23.83 0.13
CA ARG A 3 -19.86 -25.07 0.66
C ARG A 3 -20.98 -25.62 -0.24
N LEU A 4 -21.82 -24.74 -0.80
CA LEU A 4 -22.89 -25.15 -1.72
C LEU A 4 -22.33 -25.61 -3.07
N LEU A 5 -21.22 -25.03 -3.54
CA LEU A 5 -20.56 -25.48 -4.75
C LEU A 5 -19.87 -26.83 -4.54
N GLU A 6 -19.29 -27.08 -3.36
CA GLU A 6 -18.73 -28.38 -2.99
C GLU A 6 -19.77 -29.50 -3.07
N GLU A 7 -21.02 -29.24 -2.69
CA GLU A 7 -22.12 -30.21 -2.79
C GLU A 7 -22.53 -30.54 -4.24
N LYS A 8 -22.15 -29.71 -5.21
CA LYS A 8 -22.63 -29.81 -6.61
C LYS A 8 -21.53 -30.05 -7.64
N PHE A 9 -20.28 -29.76 -7.31
CA PHE A 9 -19.14 -29.85 -8.22
C PHE A 9 -17.98 -30.60 -7.57
N PRO A 10 -17.19 -31.35 -8.36
CA PRO A 10 -16.04 -32.07 -7.84
C PRO A 10 -14.99 -31.08 -7.33
N VAL A 11 -14.50 -31.30 -6.10
CA VAL A 11 -13.45 -30.47 -5.47
C VAL A 11 -12.19 -31.31 -5.32
N ALA A 12 -11.03 -30.72 -5.64
CA ALA A 12 -9.73 -31.31 -5.43
C ALA A 12 -8.99 -30.60 -4.29
N ALA A 13 -7.98 -31.24 -3.70
CA ALA A 13 -7.03 -30.56 -2.82
C ALA A 13 -5.77 -30.19 -3.62
N ASN A 14 -5.27 -28.97 -3.47
CA ASN A 14 -3.98 -28.59 -4.05
C ASN A 14 -2.80 -29.14 -3.23
N GLY A 15 -1.57 -28.90 -3.69
CA GLY A 15 -0.34 -29.37 -3.01
C GLY A 15 -0.12 -28.82 -1.60
N LYS A 16 -0.95 -27.88 -1.15
CA LYS A 16 -0.94 -27.33 0.22
C LYS A 16 -2.10 -27.85 1.09
N GLY A 17 -2.91 -28.77 0.57
CA GLY A 17 -4.04 -29.36 1.29
C GLY A 17 -5.34 -28.53 1.28
N TYR A 18 -5.41 -27.45 0.50
CA TYR A 18 -6.60 -26.60 0.42
C TYR A 18 -7.53 -27.02 -0.72
N LYS A 19 -8.83 -26.94 -0.49
CA LYS A 19 -9.90 -27.24 -1.45
C LYS A 19 -9.89 -26.28 -2.64
N VAL A 20 -10.00 -26.81 -3.85
CA VAL A 20 -10.04 -26.09 -5.13
C VAL A 20 -11.19 -26.60 -5.99
N LEU A 21 -12.02 -25.68 -6.46
CA LEU A 21 -13.09 -25.89 -7.43
C LEU A 21 -12.52 -26.36 -8.78
N PRO A 22 -13.32 -27.05 -9.62
CA PRO A 22 -12.83 -27.51 -10.92
C PRO A 22 -12.42 -26.31 -11.80
N PRO A 23 -11.47 -26.48 -12.73
CA PRO A 23 -10.80 -25.37 -13.42
C PRO A 23 -11.75 -24.45 -14.20
N TYR A 24 -12.94 -24.93 -14.56
CA TYR A 24 -13.97 -24.16 -15.27
C TYR A 24 -14.91 -23.36 -14.35
N LEU A 25 -14.70 -23.33 -13.03
CA LEU A 25 -15.59 -22.66 -12.07
C LEU A 25 -14.81 -21.89 -10.99
N ARG A 26 -15.09 -20.58 -10.85
CA ARG A 26 -14.51 -19.68 -9.83
C ARG A 26 -15.57 -18.70 -9.31
N ILE A 27 -15.26 -18.02 -8.22
CA ILE A 27 -16.12 -17.00 -7.60
C ILE A 27 -15.48 -15.63 -7.75
N ILE A 28 -16.30 -14.63 -8.07
CA ILE A 28 -15.95 -13.22 -7.89
C ILE A 28 -16.78 -12.63 -6.75
N GLN A 29 -16.12 -12.07 -5.74
CA GLN A 29 -16.78 -11.23 -4.73
C GLN A 29 -16.52 -9.77 -5.08
N GLY A 30 -17.58 -9.04 -5.45
CA GLY A 30 -17.49 -7.64 -5.89
C GLY A 30 -18.12 -6.62 -4.95
N ASP A 31 -18.91 -7.08 -3.98
CA ASP A 31 -19.64 -6.18 -3.08
C ASP A 31 -18.85 -5.92 -1.79
N GLY A 32 -18.80 -4.65 -1.40
CA GLY A 32 -18.18 -4.20 -0.15
C GLY A 32 -16.67 -4.41 -0.02
N ILE A 33 -15.95 -4.76 -1.10
CA ILE A 33 -14.52 -5.08 -1.02
C ILE A 33 -13.69 -3.85 -0.65
N THR A 34 -12.89 -3.92 0.42
CA THR A 34 -11.86 -2.96 0.82
C THR A 34 -10.53 -3.67 1.06
N TYR A 35 -9.45 -2.91 1.31
CA TYR A 35 -8.15 -3.49 1.68
C TYR A 35 -8.27 -4.42 2.90
N GLU A 36 -9.03 -4.01 3.91
CA GLU A 36 -9.23 -4.74 5.15
C GLU A 36 -10.13 -5.97 4.93
N SER A 37 -11.19 -5.83 4.13
CA SER A 37 -12.13 -6.93 3.92
C SER A 37 -11.50 -8.08 3.13
N ILE A 38 -10.57 -7.82 2.21
CA ILE A 38 -9.83 -8.87 1.48
C ILE A 38 -9.10 -9.77 2.48
N GLY A 39 -8.39 -9.18 3.46
CA GLY A 39 -7.70 -9.96 4.50
C GLY A 39 -8.66 -10.82 5.31
N ALA A 40 -9.80 -10.26 5.76
CA ALA A 40 -10.80 -10.99 6.51
C ALA A 40 -11.44 -12.14 5.71
N ILE A 41 -11.74 -11.92 4.42
CA ILE A 41 -12.30 -12.96 3.56
C ILE A 41 -11.27 -14.06 3.31
N LEU A 42 -10.02 -13.71 3.01
CA LEU A 42 -8.95 -14.69 2.81
C LEU A 42 -8.70 -15.53 4.08
N GLN A 43 -8.76 -14.92 5.27
CA GLN A 43 -8.68 -15.66 6.53
C GLN A 43 -9.84 -16.66 6.67
N ALA A 44 -11.07 -16.23 6.42
CA ALA A 44 -12.24 -17.11 6.47
C ALA A 44 -12.17 -18.26 5.44
N LEU A 45 -11.56 -18.03 4.26
CA LEU A 45 -11.28 -19.10 3.30
C LEU A 45 -10.28 -20.10 3.87
N MET A 46 -9.16 -19.62 4.42
CA MET A 46 -8.14 -20.48 5.00
C MET A 46 -8.69 -21.31 6.17
N ASP A 47 -9.44 -20.70 7.09
CA ASP A 47 -10.07 -21.38 8.22
C ASP A 47 -11.09 -22.43 7.77
N GLY A 48 -11.75 -22.17 6.64
CA GLY A 48 -12.67 -23.11 5.98
C GLY A 48 -11.97 -24.18 5.12
N GLY A 49 -10.64 -24.20 5.07
CA GLY A 49 -9.86 -25.15 4.25
C GLY A 49 -9.92 -24.88 2.74
N TRP A 50 -10.29 -23.68 2.30
CA TRP A 50 -10.41 -23.30 0.90
C TRP A 50 -9.18 -22.56 0.38
N SER A 51 -8.79 -22.87 -0.86
CA SER A 51 -7.71 -22.12 -1.53
C SER A 51 -8.19 -20.74 -1.96
N ALA A 52 -7.29 -19.76 -1.88
CA ALA A 52 -7.50 -18.44 -2.49
C ALA A 52 -7.67 -18.53 -4.02
N ASP A 53 -7.17 -19.60 -4.67
CA ASP A 53 -7.33 -19.84 -6.11
C ASP A 53 -8.79 -19.86 -6.57
N ASN A 54 -9.74 -20.06 -5.65
CA ASN A 54 -11.17 -20.12 -5.94
C ASN A 54 -11.84 -18.75 -6.09
N VAL A 55 -11.21 -17.68 -5.61
CA VAL A 55 -11.85 -16.37 -5.43
C VAL A 55 -11.03 -15.27 -6.08
N VAL A 56 -11.70 -14.41 -6.82
CA VAL A 56 -11.19 -13.11 -7.26
C VAL A 56 -12.03 -12.00 -6.63
N PHE A 57 -11.41 -10.83 -6.41
CA PHE A 57 -12.07 -9.69 -5.77
C PHE A 57 -12.27 -8.57 -6.77
N GLY A 58 -13.51 -8.08 -6.89
CA GLY A 58 -13.84 -6.86 -7.61
C GLY A 58 -13.93 -5.70 -6.62
N ALA A 59 -13.17 -4.63 -6.84
CA ALA A 59 -13.21 -3.44 -6.00
C ALA A 59 -13.43 -2.19 -6.87
N GLY A 60 -14.51 -1.46 -6.60
CA GLY A 60 -14.86 -0.22 -7.29
C GLY A 60 -14.40 1.01 -6.49
N GLY A 61 -15.36 1.71 -5.89
CA GLY A 61 -15.10 2.98 -5.17
C GLY A 61 -14.09 2.86 -4.02
N SER A 62 -13.99 1.72 -3.35
CA SER A 62 -12.97 1.49 -2.32
C SER A 62 -11.54 1.54 -2.86
N LEU A 63 -11.32 1.05 -4.08
CA LEU A 63 -10.01 1.01 -4.71
C LEU A 63 -9.65 2.37 -5.30
N LEU A 64 -10.60 3.05 -5.94
CA LEU A 64 -10.32 4.23 -6.76
C LEU A 64 -10.80 5.56 -6.17
N GLN A 65 -11.67 5.56 -5.15
CA GLN A 65 -12.31 6.79 -4.63
C GLN A 65 -12.25 6.95 -3.11
N ARG A 66 -12.14 5.87 -2.32
CA ARG A 66 -12.03 5.94 -0.84
C ARG A 66 -10.59 6.17 -0.38
N LEU A 67 -9.84 6.96 -1.14
CA LEU A 67 -8.49 7.39 -0.83
C LEU A 67 -8.46 8.92 -0.84
N ASN A 68 -7.64 9.53 0.01
CA ASN A 68 -7.42 10.97 -0.01
C ASN A 68 -5.94 11.30 0.10
N ARG A 69 -5.60 12.58 -0.06
CA ARG A 69 -4.22 13.07 0.00
C ARG A 69 -3.50 12.66 1.30
N ASP A 70 -4.23 12.57 2.40
CA ASP A 70 -3.66 12.28 3.71
C ASP A 70 -3.42 10.78 3.92
N THR A 71 -4.00 9.88 3.10
CA THR A 71 -3.74 8.43 3.13
C THR A 71 -2.24 8.11 3.03
N GLN A 72 -1.51 8.83 2.18
CA GLN A 72 -0.05 8.73 2.06
C GLN A 72 0.67 9.98 2.59
N LYS A 73 -0.06 10.87 3.28
CA LYS A 73 0.44 12.17 3.78
C LYS A 73 1.15 12.99 2.69
N CYS A 74 0.64 12.96 1.47
CA CYS A 74 1.21 13.71 0.34
C CYS A 74 1.21 15.22 0.65
N ALA A 75 2.39 15.83 0.70
CA ALA A 75 2.54 17.22 1.11
C ALA A 75 3.64 17.94 0.34
N PHE A 76 3.38 19.21 0.02
CA PHE A 76 4.38 20.14 -0.49
C PHE A 76 4.76 21.15 0.59
N LYS A 77 6.05 21.40 0.79
CA LYS A 77 6.60 22.32 1.79
C LYS A 77 7.87 22.97 1.24
N CYS A 78 8.02 24.27 1.45
CA CYS A 78 9.28 24.96 1.22
C CYS A 78 10.30 24.48 2.26
N SER A 79 11.50 24.11 1.82
CA SER A 79 12.61 23.70 2.69
C SER A 79 13.78 24.69 2.70
N HIS A 80 13.87 25.57 1.69
CA HIS A 80 14.98 26.50 1.51
C HIS A 80 14.54 27.76 0.76
N VAL A 81 15.10 28.92 1.11
CA VAL A 81 14.89 30.20 0.44
C VAL A 81 16.19 31.00 0.33
N VAL A 82 16.28 31.88 -0.65
CA VAL A 82 17.36 32.88 -0.76
C VAL A 82 16.76 34.27 -0.57
N VAL A 83 17.25 35.02 0.41
CA VAL A 83 16.76 36.37 0.75
C VAL A 83 17.96 37.31 0.72
N ASN A 84 17.95 38.30 -0.18
CA ASN A 84 19.06 39.24 -0.38
C ASN A 84 20.41 38.56 -0.65
N GLY A 85 20.40 37.45 -1.38
CA GLY A 85 21.60 36.64 -1.65
C GLY A 85 22.01 35.70 -0.51
N GLU A 86 21.36 35.76 0.65
CA GLU A 86 21.63 34.87 1.77
C GLU A 86 20.74 33.63 1.72
N GLN A 87 21.36 32.46 1.81
CA GLN A 87 20.69 31.17 1.90
C GLN A 87 20.10 30.94 3.29
N ARG A 88 18.85 30.49 3.36
CA ARG A 88 18.14 30.24 4.62
C ARG A 88 17.32 28.96 4.53
N ASP A 89 17.55 28.08 5.50
CA ASP A 89 16.73 26.90 5.69
C ASP A 89 15.40 27.27 6.35
N VAL A 90 14.31 26.76 5.78
CA VAL A 90 12.96 26.98 6.31
C VAL A 90 12.26 25.65 6.52
N TYR A 91 11.49 25.53 7.59
CA TYR A 91 10.71 24.33 7.86
C TYR A 91 9.57 24.64 8.83
N LYS A 92 8.55 23.79 8.81
CA LYS A 92 7.46 23.83 9.78
C LYS A 92 7.75 22.83 10.89
N ASN A 93 7.57 23.24 12.15
CA ASN A 93 7.62 22.36 13.32
C ASN A 93 6.48 22.69 14.30
N PRO A 94 5.27 22.15 14.10
CA PRO A 94 4.13 22.43 14.97
C PRO A 94 4.34 21.84 16.37
N VAL A 95 4.12 22.64 17.41
CA VAL A 95 4.23 22.19 18.82
C VAL A 95 3.23 21.05 19.14
N THR A 96 2.06 21.07 18.50
CA THR A 96 0.97 20.13 18.79
C THR A 96 0.99 18.86 17.94
N ASP A 97 1.88 18.74 16.96
CA ASP A 97 1.93 17.59 16.05
C ASP A 97 3.33 17.46 15.42
N GLU A 98 4.22 16.74 16.11
CA GLU A 98 5.58 16.47 15.64
C GLU A 98 5.60 15.69 14.32
N GLY A 99 4.55 14.91 14.03
CA GLY A 99 4.41 14.16 12.78
C GLY A 99 4.26 15.06 11.54
N LYS A 100 3.98 16.36 11.74
CA LYS A 100 3.91 17.38 10.68
C LYS A 100 5.19 18.20 10.54
N ARG A 101 6.29 17.82 11.21
CA ARG A 101 7.59 18.47 11.02
C ARG A 101 8.11 18.23 9.60
N SER A 102 8.40 19.30 8.85
CA SER A 102 8.97 19.19 7.50
C SER A 102 10.49 19.11 7.54
N LYS A 103 11.09 18.61 6.46
CA LYS A 103 12.54 18.68 6.23
C LYS A 103 12.96 20.13 5.93
N LYS A 104 14.25 20.42 6.09
CA LYS A 104 14.88 21.73 5.86
C LYS A 104 16.09 21.62 4.93
N GLY A 105 16.42 22.71 4.26
CA GLY A 105 17.55 22.87 3.36
C GLY A 105 17.37 22.22 1.99
N TYR A 106 18.48 22.12 1.26
CA TYR A 106 18.55 21.33 0.03
C TYR A 106 18.39 19.84 0.35
N LEU A 107 17.58 19.16 -0.46
CA LEU A 107 17.22 17.76 -0.22
C LEU A 107 17.73 16.91 -1.37
N THR A 108 18.42 15.83 -1.05
CA THR A 108 18.84 14.82 -2.03
C THR A 108 18.32 13.46 -1.63
N LEU A 109 17.87 12.67 -2.61
CA LEU A 109 17.53 11.27 -2.41
C LEU A 109 18.70 10.43 -2.87
N GLN A 110 19.24 9.60 -1.97
CA GLN A 110 20.36 8.72 -2.28
C GLN A 110 19.99 7.27 -1.98
N ARG A 111 20.59 6.36 -2.73
CA ARG A 111 20.47 4.91 -2.53
C ARG A 111 21.71 4.40 -1.82
N SER A 112 21.54 3.70 -0.70
CA SER A 112 22.66 3.04 -0.03
C SER A 112 23.18 1.85 -0.86
N PRO A 113 24.41 1.38 -0.59
CA PRO A 113 24.91 0.13 -1.20
C PRO A 113 24.00 -1.09 -0.95
N SER A 114 23.27 -1.09 0.18
CA SER A 114 22.26 -2.12 0.49
C SER A 114 20.92 -1.95 -0.25
N GLY A 115 20.76 -0.89 -1.05
CA GLY A 115 19.58 -0.61 -1.84
C GLY A 115 18.47 0.20 -1.16
N ASN A 116 18.68 0.63 0.08
CA ASN A 116 17.72 1.47 0.81
C ASN A 116 17.77 2.92 0.31
N LEU A 117 16.62 3.57 0.23
CA LEU A 117 16.53 4.98 -0.11
C LEU A 117 16.57 5.85 1.16
N ARG A 118 17.37 6.93 1.13
CA ARG A 118 17.44 7.91 2.22
C ARG A 118 17.45 9.33 1.67
N THR A 119 16.61 10.18 2.24
CA THR A 119 16.67 11.62 1.99
C THR A 119 17.66 12.28 2.95
N PHE A 120 18.66 12.95 2.39
CA PHE A 120 19.59 13.80 3.14
C PHE A 120 19.10 15.25 3.16
N GLN A 121 19.26 15.91 4.30
CA GLN A 121 19.05 17.35 4.45
C GLN A 121 20.39 18.05 4.30
N GLU A 122 20.41 19.24 3.72
CA GLU A 122 21.64 19.92 3.29
C GLU A 122 22.45 19.09 2.27
N GLY A 123 21.75 18.23 1.52
CA GLY A 123 22.37 17.49 0.43
C GLY A 123 22.64 18.45 -0.73
N LEU A 124 23.91 18.62 -1.10
CA LEU A 124 24.30 19.47 -2.23
C LEU A 124 24.05 18.79 -3.59
N GLY A 125 23.73 17.50 -3.57
CA GLY A 125 23.72 16.63 -4.74
C GLY A 125 25.15 16.35 -5.19
N ASN A 126 25.38 15.19 -5.78
CA ASN A 126 26.56 15.01 -6.61
C ASN A 126 26.06 15.10 -8.06
N PRO A 127 26.44 16.12 -8.84
CA PRO A 127 26.00 16.20 -10.24
C PRO A 127 26.56 15.07 -11.11
N ASP A 128 27.57 14.35 -10.64
CA ASP A 128 28.22 13.23 -11.33
C ASP A 128 27.68 11.84 -10.88
N GLU A 129 26.72 11.78 -9.95
CA GLU A 129 25.95 10.57 -9.58
C GLU A 129 24.46 10.71 -9.95
#